data_AF-A0A017T8T6-F1
#
_entry.id   AF-A0A017T8T6-F1
#
_cell.length_a   1.000
_cell.length_b   1.000
_cell.length_c   1.000
_cell.angle_alpha   90.00
_cell.angle_beta   90.00
_cell.angle_gamma   90.00
#
_symmetry.space_group_name_H-M   'P 1'
#
loop_
_entity.id
_entity.type
_entity.pdbx_description
1 polymer ?
#
loop_
_entity_poly.entity_id
_entity_poly.type
_entity_poly.pdbx_seq_one_letter_code
_entity_poly.pdbx_strand_id
1 'polypeptide(L)'
;MAFQGGWPGDLERETPAAFGLEDARRMEWQANYFASCLLLPVHHFKGSFFALLRELNVKNRSFGPLFLDEQACNQRTFYRITDALKLHYDAPRSAVALRLKSLGLLNDESGLTRRLST
;
A
#
# COMPACT_ATOMS: atom_id res chain seq x y z
N MET A 1 32.09 32.39 -44.23
CA MET A 1 32.52 31.98 -42.87
C MET A 1 31.40 32.41 -41.92
N ALA A 2 30.38 31.59 -41.62
CA ALA A 2 30.39 30.44 -40.68
C ALA A 2 31.06 30.84 -39.35
N PHE A 3 30.37 30.94 -38.21
CA PHE A 3 29.57 29.89 -37.56
C PHE A 3 28.45 30.49 -36.69
N GLN A 4 27.22 29.99 -36.84
CA GLN A 4 26.19 30.05 -35.81
C GLN A 4 26.61 29.13 -34.66
N GLY A 5 26.53 29.59 -33.42
CA GLY A 5 26.83 28.77 -32.26
C GLY A 5 26.08 29.31 -31.05
N GLY A 6 24.75 29.17 -31.07
CA GLY A 6 23.95 29.27 -29.85
C GLY A 6 24.46 28.20 -28.89
N TRP A 7 24.98 28.63 -27.74
CA TRP A 7 25.26 27.71 -26.65
C TRP A 7 23.93 27.09 -26.19
N PRO A 8 23.88 25.76 -25.98
CA PRO A 8 22.66 25.08 -25.57
C PRO A 8 22.38 25.47 -24.11
N GLY A 9 21.56 26.50 -23.94
CA GLY A 9 21.08 27.00 -22.65
C GLY A 9 20.09 26.06 -21.96
N ASP A 10 19.83 24.89 -22.54
CA ASP A 10 18.82 23.95 -22.09
C ASP A 10 19.48 22.63 -21.63
N LEU A 11 20.54 22.73 -20.83
CA LEU A 11 20.84 21.65 -19.89
C LEU A 11 19.74 21.72 -18.85
N GLU A 12 18.62 21.03 -19.14
CA GLU A 12 17.59 20.71 -18.17
C GLU A 12 18.30 20.23 -16.91
N ARG A 13 18.31 21.10 -15.91
CA ARG A 13 18.97 20.86 -14.65
C ARG A 13 18.08 19.86 -13.94
N GLU A 14 18.25 18.58 -14.23
CA GLU A 14 17.66 17.50 -13.45
C GLU A 14 18.13 17.72 -12.02
N THR A 15 17.23 18.25 -11.19
CA THR A 15 17.60 18.70 -9.85
C THR A 15 18.05 17.49 -9.04
N PRO A 16 19.27 17.46 -8.47
CA PRO A 16 19.75 16.36 -7.64
C PRO A 16 18.83 16.02 -6.47
N ALA A 17 18.03 17.01 -6.03
CA ALA A 17 17.01 16.86 -5.01
C ALA A 17 15.86 15.93 -5.44
N ALA A 18 15.43 15.96 -6.71
CA ALA A 18 14.36 15.09 -7.18
C ALA A 18 14.78 13.61 -7.18
N PHE A 19 16.04 13.33 -7.54
CA PHE A 19 16.61 12.00 -7.50
C PHE A 19 16.62 11.42 -6.08
N GLY A 20 17.06 12.21 -5.09
CA GLY A 20 17.08 11.76 -3.68
C GLY A 20 15.69 11.51 -3.08
N LEU A 21 14.65 12.20 -3.55
CA LEU A 21 13.28 12.01 -3.07
C LEU A 21 12.65 10.70 -3.56
N GLU A 22 12.94 10.29 -4.80
CA GLU A 22 12.43 9.02 -5.32
C GLU A 22 13.06 7.81 -4.61
N ASP A 23 14.37 7.85 -4.39
CA ASP A 23 15.07 6.79 -3.66
C ASP A 23 14.59 6.67 -2.21
N ALA A 24 14.39 7.81 -1.52
CA ALA A 24 13.83 7.82 -0.18
C ALA A 24 12.43 7.18 -0.11
N ARG A 25 11.55 7.49 -1.08
CA ARG A 25 10.21 6.87 -1.18
C ARG A 25 10.28 5.37 -1.41
N ARG A 26 11.19 4.91 -2.27
CA ARG A 26 11.41 3.47 -2.51
C ARG A 26 11.89 2.78 -1.23
N MET A 27 12.83 3.38 -0.50
CA MET A 27 13.31 2.86 0.77
C MET A 27 12.21 2.82 1.84
N GLU A 28 11.37 3.85 1.92
CA GLU A 28 10.22 3.89 2.83
C GLU A 28 9.22 2.77 2.51
N TRP A 29 8.88 2.57 1.23
CA TRP A 29 8.04 1.46 0.80
C TRP A 29 8.61 0.11 1.25
N GLN A 30 9.92 -0.10 1.04
CA GLN A 30 10.61 -1.33 1.42
C GLN A 30 10.61 -1.55 2.94
N ALA A 31 10.88 -0.49 3.72
CA ALA A 31 10.87 -0.54 5.17
C ALA A 31 9.46 -0.87 5.71
N ASN A 32 8.43 -0.24 5.16
CA ASN A 32 7.04 -0.51 5.53
C ASN A 32 6.61 -1.94 5.17
N TYR A 33 7.00 -2.43 3.99
CA TYR A 33 6.76 -3.81 3.61
C TYR A 33 7.47 -4.79 4.56
N PHE A 34 8.74 -4.55 4.87
CA PHE A 34 9.52 -5.36 5.79
C PHE A 34 8.90 -5.39 7.20
N ALA A 35 8.53 -4.22 7.74
CA ALA A 35 7.83 -4.11 9.02
C ALA A 35 6.50 -4.89 9.00
N SER A 36 5.74 -4.83 7.90
CA SER A 36 4.50 -5.61 7.77
C SER A 36 4.76 -7.13 7.83
N CYS A 37 5.89 -7.61 7.30
CA CYS A 37 6.25 -9.02 7.36
C CYS A 37 6.61 -9.48 8.77
N LEU A 38 7.30 -8.63 9.53
CA LEU A 38 7.71 -8.90 10.92
C LEU A 38 6.51 -8.85 11.89
N LEU A 39 5.71 -7.79 11.80
CA LEU A 39 4.59 -7.55 12.73
C LEU A 39 3.39 -8.46 12.48
N LEU A 40 3.22 -8.96 11.25
CA LEU A 40 2.02 -9.68 10.82
C LEU A 40 2.39 -11.05 10.23
N PRO A 41 2.69 -12.07 11.05
CA PRO A 41 3.09 -13.40 10.59
C PRO A 41 2.00 -14.07 9.74
N VAL A 42 2.38 -14.69 8.62
CA VAL A 42 1.45 -15.14 7.55
C VAL A 42 0.29 -15.99 8.09
N HIS A 43 0.58 -17.04 8.85
CA HIS A 43 -0.43 -18.01 9.29
C HIS A 43 -1.41 -17.40 10.29
N HIS A 44 -0.89 -16.72 11.32
CA HIS A 44 -1.69 -16.05 12.33
C HIS A 44 -2.54 -14.95 11.70
N PHE A 45 -1.94 -14.12 10.85
CA PHE A 45 -2.62 -13.01 10.21
C PHE A 45 -3.76 -13.47 9.29
N LYS A 46 -3.52 -14.50 8.46
CA LYS A 46 -4.59 -15.13 7.65
C LYS A 46 -5.72 -15.67 8.53
N GLY A 47 -5.37 -16.37 9.62
CA GLY A 47 -6.32 -16.91 10.58
C GLY A 47 -7.23 -15.83 11.18
N SER A 48 -6.64 -14.76 11.73
CA SER A 48 -7.38 -13.63 12.30
C SER A 48 -8.27 -12.95 11.25
N PHE A 49 -7.76 -12.75 10.04
CA PHE A 49 -8.51 -12.13 8.96
C PHE A 49 -9.74 -12.97 8.55
N PHE A 50 -9.60 -14.27 8.34
CA PHE A 50 -10.74 -15.12 7.97
C PHE A 50 -11.73 -15.31 9.13
N ALA A 51 -11.26 -15.31 10.38
CA ALA A 51 -12.15 -15.29 11.54
C ALA A 51 -13.02 -14.03 11.55
N LEU A 52 -12.39 -12.87 11.31
CA LEU A 52 -13.08 -11.59 11.29
C LEU A 52 -14.08 -11.47 10.13
N LEU A 53 -13.75 -11.99 8.94
CA LEU A 53 -14.70 -12.03 7.83
C LEU A 53 -15.96 -12.82 8.17
N ARG A 54 -15.81 -13.96 8.86
CA ARG A 54 -16.94 -14.78 9.31
C ARG A 54 -17.78 -14.04 10.35
N GLU A 55 -17.13 -13.42 11.33
CA GLU A 55 -17.81 -12.64 12.38
C GLU A 55 -18.61 -11.47 11.80
N LEU A 56 -18.03 -10.77 10.82
CA LEU A 56 -18.67 -9.64 10.15
C LEU A 56 -19.64 -10.04 9.04
N ASN A 57 -19.84 -11.34 8.80
CA ASN A 57 -20.65 -11.91 7.73
C ASN A 57 -20.32 -11.34 6.33
N VAL A 58 -19.02 -11.09 6.10
CA VAL A 58 -18.53 -10.60 4.81
C VAL A 58 -18.43 -11.79 3.86
N LYS A 59 -19.31 -11.81 2.86
CA LYS A 59 -19.33 -12.88 1.85
C LYS A 59 -18.06 -12.85 1.01
N ASN A 60 -17.38 -13.99 0.95
CA ASN A 60 -16.23 -14.17 0.07
C ASN A 60 -16.71 -14.12 -1.40
N ARG A 61 -16.31 -13.10 -2.15
CA ARG A 61 -16.54 -13.01 -3.60
C ARG A 61 -15.29 -13.55 -4.28
N SER A 62 -15.46 -14.38 -5.29
CA SER A 62 -14.49 -15.30 -5.91
C SER A 62 -13.12 -14.74 -6.35
N PHE A 63 -12.86 -13.44 -6.22
CA PHE A 63 -11.69 -12.70 -6.71
C PHE A 63 -10.82 -12.08 -5.60
N GLY A 64 -11.08 -12.43 -4.35
CA GLY A 64 -10.39 -11.87 -3.19
C GLY A 64 -11.43 -11.50 -2.12
N PRO A 65 -11.20 -11.81 -0.84
CA PRO A 65 -12.22 -11.63 0.17
C PRO A 65 -12.52 -10.16 0.53
N LEU A 66 -11.59 -9.24 0.25
CA LEU A 66 -11.76 -7.82 0.53
C LEU A 66 -11.50 -6.96 -0.70
N PHE A 67 -12.48 -6.15 -1.07
CA PHE A 67 -12.39 -5.15 -2.15
C PHE A 67 -12.31 -3.76 -1.56
N LEU A 68 -11.48 -2.91 -2.16
CA LEU A 68 -11.39 -1.49 -1.86
C LEU A 68 -11.43 -0.68 -3.16
N ASP A 69 -12.60 -0.10 -3.42
CA ASP A 69 -12.91 0.78 -4.56
C ASP A 69 -13.67 2.02 -4.07
N GLU A 70 -14.31 2.74 -4.98
CA GLU A 70 -15.10 3.95 -4.65
C GLU A 70 -16.45 3.64 -3.99
N GLN A 71 -16.87 2.38 -3.92
CA GLN A 71 -18.14 2.01 -3.31
C GLN A 71 -18.05 2.13 -1.78
N ALA A 72 -18.96 2.90 -1.19
CA ALA A 72 -18.98 3.15 0.26
C ALA A 72 -19.09 1.86 1.11
N CYS A 73 -19.72 0.80 0.58
CA CYS A 73 -19.80 -0.50 1.26
C CYS A 73 -18.43 -1.19 1.38
N ASN A 74 -17.62 -1.12 0.32
CA ASN A 74 -16.29 -1.71 0.25
C ASN A 74 -15.33 -0.94 1.16
N GLN A 75 -15.36 0.40 1.11
CA GLN A 75 -14.59 1.25 2.03
C GLN A 75 -14.94 0.98 3.49
N ARG A 76 -16.24 0.92 3.83
CA ARG A 76 -16.68 0.63 5.20
C ARG A 76 -16.21 -0.75 5.66
N THR A 77 -16.27 -1.75 4.79
CA THR A 77 -15.80 -3.10 5.11
C THR A 77 -14.29 -3.11 5.34
N PHE A 78 -13.53 -2.43 4.46
CA PHE A 78 -12.09 -2.27 4.60
C PHE A 78 -11.70 -1.61 5.93
N TYR A 79 -12.33 -0.48 6.28
CA TYR A 79 -12.01 0.21 7.54
C TYR A 79 -12.36 -0.65 8.75
N ARG A 80 -13.53 -1.29 8.78
CA ARG A 80 -13.91 -2.20 9.88
C ARG A 80 -12.92 -3.34 10.07
N ILE A 81 -12.51 -3.99 8.98
CA ILE A 81 -11.56 -5.09 9.03
C ILE A 81 -10.20 -4.61 9.49
N THR A 82 -9.68 -3.54 8.89
CA THR A 82 -8.35 -3.03 9.22
C THR A 82 -8.29 -2.42 10.61
N ASP A 83 -9.36 -1.83 11.13
CA ASP A 83 -9.42 -1.34 12.51
C ASP A 83 -9.34 -2.44 13.55
N ALA A 84 -9.99 -3.57 13.33
CA ALA A 84 -9.88 -4.72 14.23
C ALA A 84 -8.47 -5.33 14.16
N LEU A 85 -7.92 -5.52 12.95
CA LEU A 85 -6.60 -6.11 12.78
C LEU A 85 -5.47 -5.21 13.32
N LYS A 86 -5.54 -3.90 13.11
CA LYS A 86 -4.52 -2.96 13.61
C LYS A 86 -4.47 -2.99 15.14
N LEU A 87 -5.63 -3.08 15.80
CA LEU A 87 -5.72 -3.17 17.25
C LEU A 87 -5.22 -4.52 17.77
N HIS A 88 -5.56 -5.61 17.08
CA HIS A 88 -5.16 -6.96 17.49
C HIS A 88 -3.64 -7.19 17.40
N TYR A 89 -2.99 -6.64 16.38
CA TYR A 89 -1.56 -6.81 16.13
C TYR A 89 -0.68 -5.63 16.59
N ASP A 90 -1.29 -4.59 17.18
CA ASP A 90 -0.63 -3.33 17.53
C ASP A 90 0.26 -2.79 16.38
N ALA A 91 -0.32 -2.74 15.18
CA ALA A 91 0.38 -2.38 13.95
C ALA A 91 -0.34 -1.22 13.24
N PRO A 92 0.37 -0.34 12.52
CA PRO A 92 -0.29 0.72 11.78
C PRO A 92 -1.14 0.15 10.63
N ARG A 93 -2.21 0.86 10.26
CA ARG A 93 -3.10 0.43 9.16
C ARG A 93 -2.35 0.26 7.83
N SER A 94 -1.30 1.05 7.60
CA SER A 94 -0.43 0.91 6.42
C SER A 94 0.19 -0.48 6.33
N ALA A 95 0.77 -0.97 7.42
CA ALA A 95 1.33 -2.31 7.50
C ALA A 95 0.26 -3.39 7.29
N VAL A 96 -0.92 -3.24 7.92
CA VAL A 96 -2.05 -4.17 7.74
C VAL A 96 -2.50 -4.21 6.28
N ALA A 97 -2.66 -3.06 5.63
CA ALA A 97 -3.10 -2.97 4.24
C ALA A 97 -2.07 -3.55 3.26
N LEU A 98 -0.78 -3.25 3.45
CA LEU A 98 0.32 -3.84 2.69
C LEU A 98 0.36 -5.36 2.87
N ARG A 99 0.13 -5.85 4.10
CA ARG A 99 0.11 -7.27 4.37
C ARG A 99 -1.06 -7.98 3.70
N LEU A 100 -2.26 -7.43 3.79
CA LEU A 100 -3.43 -7.98 3.08
C LEU A 100 -3.19 -8.05 1.58
N LYS A 101 -2.65 -6.98 0.99
CA LYS A 101 -2.34 -6.92 -0.44
C LYS A 101 -1.29 -7.95 -0.84
N SER A 102 -0.17 -8.03 -0.12
CA SER A 102 0.91 -8.97 -0.44
C SER A 102 0.51 -10.45 -0.28
N LEU A 103 -0.51 -10.74 0.53
CA LEU A 103 -1.06 -12.09 0.69
C LEU A 103 -2.22 -12.40 -0.27
N GLY A 104 -2.58 -11.49 -1.18
CA GLY A 104 -3.69 -11.65 -2.12
C GLY A 104 -5.08 -11.61 -1.47
N LEU A 105 -5.19 -11.00 -0.29
CA LEU A 105 -6.44 -10.92 0.48
C LEU A 105 -7.21 -9.61 0.24
N LEU A 106 -6.53 -8.59 -0.29
CA LEU A 106 -7.07 -7.28 -0.61
C LEU A 106 -6.88 -6.99 -2.10
N ASN A 107 -7.99 -6.75 -2.80
CA ASN A 107 -7.99 -6.10 -4.11
C ASN A 107 -8.18 -4.58 -3.91
N ASP A 108 -7.13 -3.81 -4.19
CA ASP A 108 -7.10 -2.35 -4.01
C ASP A 108 -7.11 -1.64 -5.37
N GLU A 109 -8.32 -1.24 -5.79
CA GLU A 109 -8.55 -0.42 -6.98
C GLU A 109 -8.50 1.09 -6.65
N SER A 110 -8.59 1.45 -5.37
CA SER A 110 -8.51 2.85 -4.90
C SER A 110 -7.10 3.47 -4.98
N GLY A 111 -6.07 2.64 -5.10
CA GLY A 111 -4.67 3.04 -5.05
C GLY A 111 -4.16 3.39 -3.65
N LEU A 112 -4.93 3.11 -2.58
CA LEU A 112 -4.57 3.44 -1.20
C LEU A 112 -3.22 2.85 -0.80
N THR A 113 -2.96 1.58 -1.12
CA THR A 113 -1.69 0.92 -0.77
C THR A 113 -0.47 1.54 -1.46
N ARG A 114 -0.68 2.19 -2.62
CA ARG A 114 0.36 2.98 -3.29
C ARG A 114 0.59 4.32 -2.60
N ARG A 115 -0.45 4.92 -2.01
CA ARG A 115 -0.36 6.19 -1.25
C ARG A 115 0.17 6.00 0.17
N LEU A 116 0.04 4.81 0.75
CA LEU A 116 0.58 4.49 2.08
C LEU A 116 2.11 4.27 2.08
N SER A 117 2.75 4.61 0.97
CA SER A 117 4.17 4.46 0.71
C SER A 117 4.77 5.69 0.00
N THR A 118 4.04 6.81 0.08
CA THR A 118 4.43 8.16 -0.39
C THR A 118 4.37 9.14 0.75
#